data_AF-A0A7S0UDW6-F1
#
_entry.id   AF-A0A7S0UDW6-F1
#
_cell.length_a   1.000
_cell.length_b   1.000
_cell.length_c   1.000
_cell.angle_alpha   90.00
_cell.angle_beta   90.00
_cell.angle_gamma   90.00
#
_symmetry.space_group_name_H-M   'P 1'
#
loop_
_entity.id
_entity.type
_entity.pdbx_description
1 polymer ?
#
loop_
_entity_poly.entity_id
_entity_poly.type
_entity_poly.pdbx_seq_one_letter_code
_entity_poly.pdbx_strand_id
1 'polypeptide(L)'
;MLFSGRKFDLRCWVLLDCDYAVHLFEEGVLRTSSFQYDDKDLGNKLQHLTNHCVQATAAEFGSHEEGNEVSFAQMEEYMQRECDGKTFHADILPQLKSICCLALEAGRGKMEVTDGSNLRQFQLF
;
A
#
# COMPACT_ATOMS: atom_id res chain seq x y z
N MET A 1 3.22 10.48 -8.74
CA MET A 1 1.79 10.73 -8.51
C MET A 1 1.64 11.36 -7.13
N LEU A 2 0.73 12.32 -6.98
CA LEU A 2 0.31 12.88 -5.69
C LEU A 2 -1.20 12.72 -5.58
N PHE A 3 -1.72 12.47 -4.38
CA PHE A 3 -3.16 12.39 -4.14
C PHE A 3 -3.63 13.75 -3.62
N SER A 4 -4.34 14.51 -4.46
CA SER A 4 -4.74 15.90 -4.17
C SER A 4 -3.55 16.78 -3.73
N GLY A 5 -2.41 16.62 -4.41
CA GLY A 5 -1.16 17.34 -4.13
C GLY A 5 -0.37 16.84 -2.91
N ARG A 6 -0.84 15.79 -2.22
CA ARG A 6 -0.20 15.22 -1.02
C ARG A 6 0.50 13.89 -1.34
N LYS A 7 1.56 13.60 -0.60
CA LYS A 7 2.26 12.32 -0.68
C LYS A 7 1.41 11.22 -0.04
N PHE A 8 1.49 10.01 -0.58
CA PHE A 8 0.87 8.81 -0.01
C PHE A 8 1.76 7.59 -0.23
N ASP A 9 1.48 6.52 0.51
CA ASP A 9 1.96 5.17 0.22
C ASP A 9 0.78 4.18 0.20
N LEU A 10 1.00 3.00 -0.38
CA LEU A 10 0.00 1.94 -0.47
C LEU A 10 0.32 0.81 0.51
N ARG A 11 -0.65 0.42 1.33
CA ARG A 11 -0.63 -0.80 2.12
C ARG A 11 -1.60 -1.82 1.52
N CYS A 12 -1.07 -3.00 1.24
CA CYS A 12 -1.84 -4.19 0.90
C CYS A 12 -1.55 -5.28 1.93
N TRP A 13 -2.43 -6.26 2.04
CA TRP A 13 -2.20 -7.46 2.84
C TRP A 13 -2.07 -8.67 1.94
N VAL A 14 -1.04 -9.49 2.19
CA VAL A 14 -0.77 -10.68 1.39
C VAL A 14 -0.69 -11.90 2.28
N LEU A 15 -1.56 -12.87 2.06
CA LEU A 15 -1.51 -14.17 2.71
C LEU A 15 -0.70 -15.14 1.83
N LEU A 16 0.41 -15.63 2.36
CA LEU A 16 1.09 -16.80 1.84
C LEU A 16 0.59 -18.02 2.61
N ASP A 17 -0.11 -18.93 1.94
CA ASP A 17 -0.63 -20.12 2.59
C ASP A 17 0.39 -21.27 2.66
N CYS A 18 -0.02 -22.37 3.26
CA CYS A 18 0.80 -23.55 3.47
C CYS A 18 1.13 -24.34 2.21
N ASP A 19 0.43 -24.10 1.11
CA ASP A 19 0.70 -24.73 -0.19
C ASP A 19 1.51 -23.75 -1.09
N TYR A 20 2.07 -22.69 -0.47
CA TYR A 20 2.81 -21.62 -1.09
C TYR A 20 2.00 -20.81 -2.12
N ALA A 21 0.67 -20.79 -2.00
CA ALA A 21 -0.15 -19.92 -2.83
C ALA A 21 -0.18 -18.51 -2.23
N VAL A 22 -0.06 -17.52 -3.12
CA VAL A 22 -0.02 -16.09 -2.79
C VAL A 22 -1.40 -15.48 -3.01
N HIS A 23 -2.01 -15.00 -1.93
CA HIS A 23 -3.33 -14.37 -1.94
C HIS A 23 -3.20 -12.89 -1.57
N LEU A 24 -3.44 -11.99 -2.52
CA LEU A 24 -3.55 -10.56 -2.25
C LEU A 24 -4.98 -10.25 -1.79
N PHE A 25 -5.14 -9.63 -0.63
CA PHE A 25 -6.45 -9.17 -0.17
C PHE A 25 -6.99 -8.10 -1.12
N GLU A 26 -8.29 -8.17 -1.42
CA GLU A 26 -8.93 -7.31 -2.43
C GLU A 26 -8.90 -5.84 -2.01
N GLU A 27 -9.03 -5.59 -0.70
CA GLU A 27 -8.96 -4.25 -0.13
C GLU A 27 -7.54 -3.89 0.31
N GLY A 28 -7.23 -2.61 0.14
CA GLY A 28 -6.01 -1.99 0.63
C GLY A 28 -6.27 -0.55 1.02
N VAL A 29 -5.26 0.08 1.61
CA VAL A 29 -5.37 1.45 2.11
C VAL A 29 -4.20 2.29 1.64
N LEU A 30 -4.51 3.48 1.16
CA LEU A 30 -3.55 4.54 0.95
C LEU A 30 -3.39 5.27 2.28
N ARG A 31 -2.16 5.41 2.73
CA ARG A 31 -1.81 6.22 3.90
C ARG A 31 -1.28 7.55 3.41
N THR A 32 -2.00 8.62 3.68
CA THR A 32 -1.73 9.94 3.11
C THR A 32 -1.00 10.85 4.11
N SER A 33 -0.25 11.81 3.59
CA SER A 33 0.23 12.96 4.37
C SER A 33 -0.91 13.98 4.51
N SER A 34 -0.99 14.68 5.65
CA SER A 34 -1.90 15.82 5.84
C SER A 34 -1.46 17.10 5.11
N PHE A 35 -0.24 17.15 4.57
CA PHE A 35 0.35 18.36 4.02
C PHE A 35 0.61 18.25 2.53
N GLN A 36 0.56 19.39 1.84
CA GLN A 36 0.98 19.49 0.44
C GLN A 36 2.45 19.10 0.30
N TYR A 37 2.77 18.38 -0.76
CA TYR A 37 4.13 17.96 -1.03
C TYR A 37 4.97 19.15 -1.51
N ASP A 38 6.11 19.40 -0.87
CA ASP A 38 7.10 20.40 -1.29
C ASP A 38 8.50 19.77 -1.34
N ASP A 39 9.09 19.73 -2.53
CA ASP A 39 10.42 19.17 -2.78
C ASP A 39 11.57 20.10 -2.38
N LYS A 40 11.28 21.37 -2.07
CA LYS A 40 12.27 22.37 -1.65
C LYS A 40 12.50 22.36 -0.15
N ASP A 41 11.53 21.92 0.65
CA ASP A 41 11.65 21.81 2.10
C ASP A 41 11.76 20.34 2.54
N LEU A 42 12.98 19.80 2.52
CA LEU A 42 13.23 18.45 3.03
C LEU A 42 13.29 18.39 4.57
N GLY A 43 13.30 19.53 5.25
CA GLY A 43 13.35 19.61 6.71
C GLY A 43 12.01 19.28 7.36
N ASN A 44 10.92 19.66 6.71
CA ASN A 44 9.58 19.30 7.14
C ASN A 44 9.26 17.83 6.81
N LYS A 45 9.36 16.94 7.79
CA LYS A 45 9.08 15.51 7.61
C LYS A 45 7.60 15.20 7.36
N LEU A 46 6.67 16.06 7.81
CA LEU A 46 5.23 15.77 7.77
C LEU A 46 4.67 15.77 6.34
N GLN A 47 5.28 16.49 5.40
CA GLN A 47 4.94 16.42 3.97
C GLN A 47 5.59 15.25 3.22
N HIS A 48 6.62 14.63 3.82
CA HIS A 48 7.44 13.60 3.16
C HIS A 48 7.25 12.19 3.71
N LEU A 49 6.75 12.04 4.94
CA LEU A 49 6.56 10.75 5.60
C LEU A 49 5.08 10.47 5.83
N THR A 50 4.59 9.37 5.31
CA THR A 50 3.17 8.96 5.35
C THR A 50 2.86 7.97 6.49
N ASN A 51 3.85 7.69 7.34
CA ASN A 51 3.66 6.83 8.50
C ASN A 51 2.56 7.39 9.42
N HIS A 52 1.54 6.58 9.72
CA HIS A 52 0.43 6.99 10.58
C HIS A 52 0.89 7.61 11.91
N CYS A 53 1.87 6.99 12.60
CA CYS A 53 2.40 7.52 13.86
C CYS A 53 3.11 8.88 13.73
N VAL A 54 3.67 9.19 12.56
CA VAL A 54 4.26 10.51 12.29
C VAL A 54 3.15 11.51 11.99
N GLN A 55 2.19 11.15 11.13
CA GLN A 55 1.08 12.02 10.75
C GLN A 55 0.16 12.35 11.93
N ALA A 56 -0.12 11.40 12.81
CA ALA A 56 -0.96 11.59 14.00
C ALA A 56 -0.42 12.62 15.02
N THR A 57 0.83 13.09 14.85
CA THR A 57 1.38 14.18 15.67
C THR A 57 1.00 15.57 15.17
N ALA A 58 0.53 15.68 13.92
CA ALA A 58 0.09 16.93 13.30
C ALA A 58 -1.32 17.30 13.74
N ALA A 59 -1.60 18.60 13.86
CA ALA A 59 -2.95 19.09 14.17
C ALA A 59 -3.93 18.85 13.01
N GLU A 60 -3.40 18.74 11.78
CA GLU A 60 -4.11 18.53 10.53
C GLU A 60 -4.38 17.04 10.23
N PHE A 61 -4.01 16.14 11.13
CA PHE A 61 -4.31 14.71 11.00
C PHE A 61 -5.82 14.47 10.94
N GLY A 62 -6.29 13.73 9.92
CA GLY A 62 -7.70 13.45 9.72
C GLY A 62 -8.50 14.58 9.08
N SER A 63 -7.86 15.69 8.66
CA SER A 63 -8.57 16.88 8.15
C SER A 63 -9.16 16.72 6.74
N HIS A 64 -8.62 15.79 5.93
CA HIS A 64 -9.07 15.53 4.56
C HIS A 64 -9.91 14.26 4.46
N GLU A 65 -9.44 13.20 5.13
CA GLU A 65 -10.09 11.90 5.24
C GLU A 65 -9.84 11.35 6.65
N GLU A 66 -10.74 10.52 7.15
CA GLU A 66 -10.61 9.95 8.49
C GLU A 66 -9.31 9.15 8.61
N GLY A 67 -8.52 9.46 9.65
CA GLY A 67 -7.26 8.75 9.93
C GLY A 67 -6.17 8.89 8.87
N ASN A 68 -6.30 9.80 7.89
CA ASN A 68 -5.42 9.87 6.71
C ASN A 68 -5.41 8.55 5.91
N GLU A 69 -6.56 7.86 5.87
CA GLU A 69 -6.71 6.59 5.18
C GLU A 69 -7.72 6.72 4.03
N VAL A 70 -7.28 6.33 2.84
CA VAL A 70 -8.13 6.32 1.62
C VAL A 70 -8.20 4.89 1.09
N SER A 71 -9.40 4.40 0.82
CA SER A 71 -9.61 3.05 0.30
C SER A 71 -9.23 2.94 -1.18
N PHE A 72 -9.06 1.71 -1.66
CA PHE A 72 -8.85 1.46 -3.10
C PHE A 72 -10.04 1.92 -3.95
N ALA A 73 -11.27 1.80 -3.46
CA ALA A 73 -12.45 2.32 -4.14
C ALA A 73 -12.39 3.85 -4.30
N GLN A 74 -12.03 4.58 -3.22
CA GLN A 74 -11.87 6.03 -3.29
C GLN A 74 -10.70 6.45 -4.20
N MET A 75 -9.63 5.65 -4.24
CA MET A 75 -8.51 5.88 -5.15
C MET A 75 -8.88 5.62 -6.61
N GLU A 76 -9.68 4.59 -6.88
CA GLU A 76 -10.23 4.31 -8.21
C GLU A 76 -11.06 5.50 -8.70
N GLU A 77 -12.00 5.99 -7.88
CA GLU A 77 -12.82 7.17 -8.20
C GLU A 77 -11.96 8.42 -8.42
N TYR A 78 -10.93 8.62 -7.59
CA TYR A 78 -9.99 9.73 -7.75
C TYR A 78 -9.24 9.65 -9.09
N MET A 79 -8.69 8.48 -9.43
CA MET A 79 -7.96 8.30 -10.69
C MET A 79 -8.86 8.46 -11.90
N GLN A 80 -10.08 7.92 -11.88
CA GLN A 80 -11.04 8.07 -12.98
C GLN A 80 -11.38 9.55 -13.25
N ARG A 81 -11.37 10.39 -12.22
CA ARG A 81 -11.64 11.83 -12.35
C ARG A 81 -10.40 12.65 -12.75
N GLU A 82 -9.25 12.35 -12.16
CA GLU A 82 -8.06 13.22 -12.25
C GLU A 82 -6.96 12.68 -13.19
N CYS A 83 -7.05 11.42 -13.63
CA CYS A 83 -6.05 10.77 -14.48
C CYS A 83 -6.67 10.36 -15.82
N ASP A 84 -6.27 11.04 -16.90
CA ASP A 84 -6.80 10.81 -18.26
C ASP A 84 -6.69 9.34 -18.69
N GLY A 85 -7.83 8.65 -18.67
CA GLY A 85 -7.99 7.27 -19.15
C GLY A 85 -7.27 6.19 -18.33
N LYS A 86 -6.78 6.52 -17.13
CA LYS A 86 -6.09 5.56 -16.24
C LYS A 86 -6.88 5.32 -14.97
N THR A 87 -6.83 4.09 -14.47
CA THR A 87 -7.52 3.72 -13.23
C THR A 87 -6.64 2.90 -12.31
N PHE A 88 -7.01 2.83 -11.03
CA PHE A 88 -6.23 2.11 -10.04
C PHE A 88 -6.23 0.61 -10.35
N HIS A 89 -7.41 0.05 -10.68
CA HIS A 89 -7.58 -1.37 -10.96
C HIS A 89 -6.94 -1.80 -12.28
N ALA A 90 -6.94 -0.93 -13.29
CA ALA A 90 -6.35 -1.25 -14.60
C ALA A 90 -4.83 -1.03 -14.62
N ASP A 91 -4.34 0.04 -14.01
CA ASP A 91 -2.95 0.48 -14.19
C ASP A 91 -2.05 0.18 -12.99
N ILE A 92 -2.56 0.17 -11.75
CA ILE A 92 -1.72 0.06 -10.54
C ILE A 92 -1.83 -1.33 -9.90
N LEU A 93 -3.05 -1.83 -9.69
CA LEU A 93 -3.29 -3.09 -9.01
C LEU A 93 -2.60 -4.30 -9.67
N PRO A 94 -2.53 -4.44 -11.01
CA PRO A 94 -1.80 -5.53 -11.65
C PRO A 94 -0.29 -5.48 -11.36
N GLN A 95 0.28 -4.28 -11.25
CA GLN A 95 1.69 -4.10 -10.89
C GLN A 95 1.94 -4.51 -9.44
N LEU A 96 1.04 -4.15 -8.51
CA LEU A 96 1.11 -4.58 -7.11
C LEU A 96 1.09 -6.11 -7.00
N LYS A 97 0.15 -6.77 -7.69
CA LYS A 97 0.08 -8.24 -7.75
C LYS A 97 1.39 -8.86 -8.25
N SER A 98 1.94 -8.33 -9.34
CA SER A 98 3.20 -8.80 -9.91
C SER A 98 4.36 -8.67 -8.92
N ILE A 99 4.49 -7.51 -8.26
CA ILE A 99 5.55 -7.26 -7.26
C ILE A 99 5.42 -8.21 -6.07
N CYS A 100 4.22 -8.42 -5.53
CA CYS A 100 3.98 -9.35 -4.42
C CYS A 100 4.40 -10.77 -4.80
N CYS A 101 3.99 -11.26 -5.97
CA CYS A 101 4.38 -12.58 -6.45
C CYS A 101 5.91 -12.68 -6.61
N LEU A 102 6.54 -11.72 -7.29
CA LEU A 102 7.99 -11.73 -7.51
C LEU A 102 8.77 -11.74 -6.19
N ALA A 103 8.36 -10.94 -5.21
CA ALA A 103 9.02 -10.85 -3.92
C ALA A 103 8.92 -12.15 -3.11
N LEU A 104 7.74 -12.77 -3.08
CA LEU A 104 7.53 -14.04 -2.36
C LEU A 104 8.21 -15.21 -3.06
N GLU A 105 8.12 -15.29 -4.39
CA GLU A 105 8.82 -16.32 -5.18
C GLU A 105 10.34 -16.24 -5.02
N ALA A 106 10.92 -15.04 -4.99
CA ALA A 106 12.35 -14.87 -4.74
C ALA A 106 12.79 -15.41 -3.37
N GLY A 107 11.88 -15.46 -2.39
CA GLY A 107 12.10 -16.01 -1.06
C GLY A 107 11.75 -17.50 -0.90
N ARG A 108 11.17 -18.14 -1.92
CA ARG A 108 10.60 -19.51 -1.84
C ARG A 108 11.53 -20.53 -1.20
N GLY A 109 12.77 -20.61 -1.67
CA GLY A 109 13.75 -21.57 -1.15
C GLY A 109 14.08 -21.44 0.35
N LYS A 110 13.70 -20.34 1.02
CA LYS A 110 13.85 -20.15 2.47
C LYS A 110 12.55 -20.20 3.25
N MET A 111 11.41 -19.97 2.59
CA MET A 111 10.11 -19.84 3.24
C MET A 111 9.22 -21.07 3.04
N GLU A 112 9.44 -21.83 1.97
CA GLU A 112 8.66 -23.03 1.65
C GLU A 112 9.00 -24.16 2.61
N VAL A 113 7.96 -24.68 3.29
CA VAL A 113 8.08 -25.82 4.18
C VAL A 113 7.80 -27.09 3.37
N THR A 114 8.85 -27.84 3.03
CA THR A 114 8.75 -29.05 2.21
C THR A 114 8.09 -30.22 2.96
N ASP A 115 7.47 -31.13 2.21
CA ASP A 115 6.68 -32.30 2.65
C ASP A 115 7.35 -33.28 3.65
N GLY A 116 8.63 -33.10 3.96
CA GLY A 116 9.33 -33.85 5.02
C GLY A 116 9.07 -33.33 6.44
N SER A 117 8.37 -32.21 6.59
CA SER A 117 8.07 -31.60 7.88
C SER A 117 6.59 -31.81 8.26
N ASN A 118 6.32 -32.18 9.51
CA ASN A 118 4.95 -32.23 10.05
C ASN A 118 4.35 -30.83 10.34
N LEU A 119 5.05 -29.76 9.96
CA LEU A 119 4.64 -28.38 10.20
C LEU A 119 3.99 -27.82 8.93
N ARG A 120 2.83 -27.17 9.10
CA ARG A 120 2.23 -26.31 8.07
C ARG A 120 2.34 -24.87 8.54
N GLN A 121 2.81 -23.99 7.66
CA GLN A 121 3.00 -22.59 7.96
C GLN A 121 2.20 -21.74 6.97
N PHE A 122 1.57 -20.68 7.46
CA PHE A 122 1.08 -19.59 6.64
C PHE A 122 1.61 -18.29 7.24
N GLN A 123 1.64 -17.22 6.44
CA GLN A 123 2.07 -15.92 6.91
C GLN A 123 1.27 -14.81 6.24
N LEU A 124 0.83 -13.85 7.06
CA LEU A 124 0.24 -12.59 6.59
C LEU A 124 1.34 -11.53 6.58
N PHE A 125 1.50 -10.87 5.43
CA PHE A 125 2.41 -9.75 5.19
C PHE A 125 1.62 -8.45 5.03
#